data_AF-A0A349B5N1-F1
#
_entry.id   AF-A0A349B5N1-F1
#
_cell.length_a   1.000
_cell.length_b   1.000
_cell.length_c   1.000
_cell.angle_alpha   90.00
_cell.angle_beta   90.00
_cell.angle_gamma   90.00
#
_symmetry.space_group_name_H-M   'P 1'
#
loop_
_entity.id
_entity.type
_entity.pdbx_description
1 polymer ?
#
loop_
_entity_poly.entity_id
_entity_poly.type
_entity_poly.pdbx_seq_one_letter_code
_entity_poly.pdbx_strand_id
1 'polypeptide(L)' 'PLHETVIYETHVKGLTMTHPDVPERERGTYQGLAHPAVIDHLLDLGITAIELMPVHQFIHDGHLADKGLRNYWG' A
#
# COMPACT_ATOMS: atom_id res chain seq x y z
N PRO A 1 -23.35 0.76 2.57
CA PRO A 1 -23.57 1.78 3.63
C PRO A 1 -22.47 1.76 4.69
N LEU A 2 -22.30 2.80 5.52
CA LEU A 2 -21.23 2.80 6.54
C LEU A 2 -21.33 1.60 7.52
N HIS A 3 -22.55 1.16 7.83
CA HIS A 3 -22.77 0.01 8.71
C HIS A 3 -22.45 -1.35 8.07
N GLU A 4 -22.18 -1.38 6.76
CA GLU A 4 -21.77 -2.58 6.01
C GLU A 4 -20.28 -2.52 5.67
N THR A 5 -19.59 -1.43 6.00
CA THR A 5 -18.20 -1.21 5.58
C THR A 5 -17.24 -2.05 6.41
N VAL A 6 -16.39 -2.81 5.72
CA VAL A 6 -15.19 -3.46 6.26
C VAL A 6 -13.97 -2.75 5.69
N ILE A 7 -13.21 -2.10 6.57
CA ILE A 7 -12.01 -1.32 6.23
C ILE A 7 -10.77 -2.21 6.30
N TYR A 8 -9.93 -2.11 5.28
CA TYR A 8 -8.62 -2.76 5.22
C TYR A 8 -7.51 -1.70 5.16
N GLU A 9 -6.81 -1.49 6.29
CA GLU A 9 -5.67 -0.58 6.34
C GLU A 9 -4.45 -1.21 5.63
N THR A 10 -3.78 -0.45 4.77
CA THR A 10 -2.60 -0.94 4.05
C THR A 10 -1.64 0.15 3.60
N HIS A 11 -0.39 -0.25 3.43
CA HIS A 11 0.66 0.60 2.88
C HIS A 11 0.80 0.37 1.36
N VAL A 12 0.71 1.43 0.55
CA VAL A 12 0.82 1.36 -0.93
C VAL A 12 2.05 0.56 -1.38
N LYS A 13 3.21 0.90 -0.82
CA LYS A 13 4.46 0.17 -1.06
C LYS A 13 4.43 -1.29 -0.57
N GLY A 14 4.09 -1.49 0.70
CA GLY A 14 4.21 -2.79 1.37
C GLY A 14 3.29 -3.86 0.79
N LEU A 15 2.07 -3.48 0.42
CA LEU A 15 1.06 -4.41 -0.08
C LEU A 15 1.54 -5.24 -1.27
N THR A 16 2.33 -4.64 -2.17
CA THR A 16 2.67 -5.27 -3.45
C THR A 16 4.16 -5.40 -3.72
N MET A 17 5.04 -4.94 -2.82
CA MET A 17 6.50 -4.96 -3.04
C MET A 17 7.06 -6.35 -3.34
N THR A 18 6.49 -7.39 -2.73
CA THR A 18 6.93 -8.79 -2.90
C THR A 18 5.88 -9.66 -3.59
N HIS A 19 4.85 -9.06 -4.20
CA HIS A 19 3.76 -9.81 -4.80
C HIS A 19 4.25 -10.48 -6.10
N PRO A 20 4.20 -11.83 -6.22
CA PRO A 20 4.78 -12.54 -7.35
C PRO A 20 4.11 -12.18 -8.68
N ASP A 21 2.78 -12.05 -8.67
CA ASP A 21 1.98 -11.81 -9.88
C ASP A 21 1.88 -10.34 -10.31
N VAL A 22 2.47 -9.41 -9.55
CA VAL A 22 2.56 -8.00 -9.95
C VAL A 22 3.89 -7.80 -10.69
N PRO A 23 3.91 -7.22 -11.90
CA PRO A 23 5.14 -6.93 -12.63
C PRO A 23 6.12 -6.13 -11.78
N GLU A 24 7.40 -6.48 -11.81
CA GLU A 24 8.43 -5.88 -10.94
C GLU A 24 8.44 -4.35 -10.98
N ARG A 25 8.27 -3.76 -12.17
CA ARG A 25 8.22 -2.30 -12.38
C ARG A 25 7.01 -1.60 -11.73
N GLU A 26 5.98 -2.34 -11.37
CA GLU A 26 4.73 -1.83 -10.77
C GLU A 26 4.65 -2.10 -9.27
N ARG A 27 5.49 -2.98 -8.73
CA ARG A 27 5.48 -3.38 -7.31
C ARG A 27 5.73 -2.19 -6.39
N GLY A 28 4.91 -2.11 -5.35
CA GLY A 28 4.96 -1.05 -4.34
C GLY A 28 4.61 0.34 -4.85
N THR A 29 3.85 0.42 -5.95
CA THR A 29 3.36 1.68 -6.52
C THR A 29 1.82 1.70 -6.52
N TYR A 30 1.23 2.86 -6.80
CA TYR A 30 -0.21 2.98 -7.01
C TYR A 30 -0.73 2.05 -8.12
N GLN A 31 0.06 1.86 -9.19
CA GLN A 31 -0.29 0.96 -10.27
C GLN A 31 -0.29 -0.51 -9.81
N GLY A 32 0.69 -0.90 -9.00
CA GLY A 32 0.74 -2.25 -8.42
C GLY A 32 -0.45 -2.52 -7.50
N LEU A 33 -0.88 -1.54 -6.72
CA LEU A 33 -2.07 -1.66 -5.86
C LEU A 33 -3.36 -1.90 -6.67
N ALA A 34 -3.46 -1.31 -7.86
CA ALA A 34 -4.59 -1.49 -8.78
C ALA A 34 -4.40 -2.64 -9.77
N HIS A 35 -3.37 -3.48 -9.61
CA HIS A 35 -3.12 -4.61 -10.49
C HIS A 35 -4.22 -5.68 -10.32
N PRO A 36 -4.68 -6.37 -11.40
CA PRO A 36 -5.76 -7.37 -11.32
C PRO A 36 -5.59 -8.40 -10.21
N ALA A 37 -4.40 -9.00 -10.07
CA ALA A 37 -4.12 -9.98 -9.00
C ALA A 37 -4.35 -9.44 -7.58
N VAL A 38 -4.13 -8.14 -7.36
CA VAL A 38 -4.34 -7.49 -6.05
C VAL A 38 -5.81 -7.16 -5.86
N ILE A 39 -6.49 -6.68 -6.91
CA ILE A 39 -7.94 -6.45 -6.89
C ILE A 39 -8.69 -7.76 -6.60
N ASP A 40 -8.35 -8.84 -7.31
CA ASP A 40 -8.96 -10.16 -7.14
C ASP A 40 -8.78 -10.64 -5.70
N HIS A 41 -7.56 -10.52 -5.14
CA HIS A 41 -7.31 -10.84 -3.73
C HIS A 41 -8.19 -10.04 -2.75
N LEU A 42 -8.34 -8.73 -2.97
CA LEU A 42 -9.13 -7.87 -2.09
C LEU A 42 -10.63 -8.14 -2.21
N LEU A 43 -11.11 -8.47 -3.41
CA LEU A 43 -12.49 -8.90 -3.65
C LEU A 43 -12.77 -10.25 -2.98
N ASP A 44 -11.86 -11.22 -3.13
CA ASP A 44 -11.96 -12.55 -2.50
C ASP A 44 -11.92 -12.46 -0.97
N LEU A 45 -11.13 -11.53 -0.42
CA LEU A 45 -11.10 -11.24 1.02
C LEU A 45 -12.42 -10.64 1.53
N GLY A 46 -13.23 -10.03 0.64
CA GLY A 46 -14.54 -9.47 0.96
C GLY A 46 -14.49 -8.11 1.65
N ILE A 47 -13.38 -7.37 1.53
CA ILE A 47 -13.29 -6.01 2.06
C ILE A 47 -14.09 -5.06 1.18
N THR A 48 -14.55 -3.95 1.76
CA THR A 48 -15.37 -2.97 1.02
C THR A 48 -14.68 -1.62 0.86
N ALA A 49 -13.67 -1.33 1.68
CA ALA A 49 -12.91 -0.08 1.64
C ALA A 49 -11.45 -0.34 2.00
N ILE A 50 -10.55 0.38 1.32
CA ILE A 50 -9.12 0.39 1.62
C ILE A 50 -8.80 1.72 2.32
N GLU A 51 -8.13 1.64 3.48
CA GLU A 51 -7.56 2.79 4.16
C GLU A 51 -6.06 2.81 3.87
N LEU A 52 -5.59 3.84 3.16
CA LEU A 52 -4.18 3.95 2.83
C LEU A 52 -3.43 4.65 3.97
N MET A 53 -2.29 4.08 4.35
CA MET A 53 -1.27 4.81 5.10
C MET A 53 -0.88 6.11 4.37
N PRO A 54 -0.29 7.12 5.05
CA PRO A 54 -0.08 8.45 4.49
C PRO A 54 0.45 8.50 3.05
N VAL A 55 -0.32 9.15 2.16
CA VAL A 55 0.01 9.33 0.72
C VAL A 55 0.31 10.78 0.33
N HIS A 56 0.08 11.73 1.23
CA HIS A 56 0.49 13.11 1.03
C HIS A 56 2.01 13.17 0.92
N GLN A 57 2.54 14.06 0.07
CA GLN A 57 3.99 14.22 -0.07
C GLN A 57 4.63 14.45 1.31
N PHE A 58 5.63 13.63 1.62
CA PHE A 58 6.38 13.70 2.86
C PHE A 58 7.89 13.72 2.60
N ILE A 59 8.67 13.94 3.65
CA ILE A 59 10.13 13.94 3.60
C ILE A 59 10.69 12.90 4.57
N HIS A 60 11.89 12.42 4.30
CA HIS A 60 12.62 11.61 5.26
C HIS A 60 13.36 12.52 6.24
N ASP A 61 13.13 12.35 7.53
CA ASP A 61 13.79 13.13 8.58
C ASP A 61 15.33 12.98 8.51
N GLY A 62 16.04 14.09 8.72
CA GLY A 62 17.51 14.11 8.70
C GLY A 62 18.12 13.11 9.68
N HIS A 63 17.53 12.98 10.87
CA HIS A 63 17.95 12.01 11.88
C HIS A 63 17.87 10.55 11.42
N LEU A 64 16.85 10.20 10.61
CA LEU A 64 16.71 8.86 10.05
C LEU A 64 17.73 8.66 8.92
N ALA A 65 17.89 9.67 8.07
CA ALA A 65 18.84 9.62 6.96
C ALA A 65 20.29 9.41 7.46
N ASP A 66 20.69 10.10 8.54
CA ASP A 66 22.01 9.94 9.18
C ASP A 66 22.28 8.51 9.67
N LYS A 67 21.20 7.76 9.94
CA LYS A 67 21.24 6.34 10.35
C LYS A 67 21.07 5.37 9.19
N GLY A 68 20.99 5.84 7.94
CA GLY A 68 20.68 5.01 6.77
C GLY A 68 19.24 4.48 6.75
N LEU A 69 18.36 5.07 7.57
CA LEU A 69 16.94 4.72 7.65
C LEU A 69 16.11 5.66 6.78
N ARG A 70 14.84 5.31 6.57
CA ARG A 70 13.87 6.12 5.84
C ARG A 70 12.53 6.11 6.57
N ASN A 71 11.81 7.24 6.51
CA ASN A 71 10.41 7.23 6.90
C ASN A 71 9.64 6.35 5.91
N TYR A 72 9.14 5.20 6.38
CA TYR A 72 8.43 4.26 5.54
C TYR A 72 6.96 4.63 5.44
N TRP A 73 6.30 4.92 6.57
CA TRP A 73 4.86 5.18 6.64
C TRP A 73 4.42 6.47 5.95
N GLY A 74 5.32 7.44 5.85
CA GLY A 74 5.02 8.79 5.39
C GLY A 74 5.33 9.82 6.45
#